data_AF-A0A928ZW49-F1
#
_entry.id   AF-A0A928ZW49-F1
#
_cell.length_a   1.000
_cell.length_b   1.000
_cell.length_c   1.000
_cell.angle_alpha   90.00
_cell.angle_beta   90.00
_cell.angle_gamma   90.00
#
_symmetry.space_group_name_H-M   'P 1'
#
loop_
_entity.id
_entity.type
_entity.pdbx_description
1 polymer ?
#
loop_
_entity_poly.entity_id
_entity_poly.type
_entity_poly.pdbx_seq_one_letter_code
_entity_poly.pdbx_strand_id
1 'polypeptide(L)'
;MDRDRIIEAYIQRLLAWEKPVNQDTLAAISKEVGITPAEMHAVRRQAKAHFTRGRNYIEFGVLNDAINELTQAMSLDPLNLEILHCLANAYNLRYNRENEPADRQKALLVAKRCVELKPSDKEALVLISFLEHTPANTKQKLSQWTKQKIGIVAGGVVTVGLGLMGLSRLPVFSQPPALLGPAPGTIVPGSAIYESSTPGTDSQAAPTSPAVADIDLSADVDIPVVFEHSGIVLEARLSQVGDYQDAVYYQLHGVFINASDQEIRQLALNVEFLDRNNFAIAANDTEAIGAKDAIIRPGDTHAFNLLQKVNSDLSAVQLSVTTLEQAPARTTYV
;
A
#
# COMPACT_ATOMS: atom_id res chain seq x y z
N MET A 1 23.61 39.33 1.93
CA MET A 1 22.71 38.66 0.96
C MET A 1 21.98 37.57 1.71
N ASP A 2 20.70 37.38 1.40
CA ASP A 2 19.90 36.35 2.05
C ASP A 2 20.41 34.95 1.62
N ARG A 3 20.66 34.07 2.59
CA ARG A 3 21.30 32.77 2.37
C ARG A 3 20.45 31.89 1.46
N ASP A 4 19.13 31.98 1.62
CA ASP A 4 18.17 31.17 0.86
C ASP A 4 18.16 31.59 -0.61
N ARG A 5 18.41 32.88 -0.89
CA ARG A 5 18.55 33.40 -2.27
C ARG A 5 19.78 32.86 -2.99
N ILE A 6 20.88 32.60 -2.27
CA ILE A 6 22.12 32.04 -2.85
C ILE A 6 21.91 30.56 -3.21
N ILE A 7 21.23 29.81 -2.33
CA ILE A 7 20.89 28.40 -2.58
C ILE A 7 19.93 28.28 -3.76
N GLU A 8 18.89 29.11 -3.81
CA GLU A 8 17.95 29.13 -4.94
C GLU A 8 18.66 29.47 -6.25
N ALA A 9 19.54 30.49 -6.25
CA ALA A 9 20.32 30.85 -7.43
C ALA A 9 21.24 29.69 -7.89
N TYR A 10 21.81 28.93 -6.95
CA TYR A 10 22.60 27.74 -7.24
C TYR A 10 21.76 26.64 -7.90
N ILE A 11 20.58 26.33 -7.35
CA ILE A 11 19.65 25.33 -7.92
C ILE A 11 19.19 25.76 -9.32
N GLN A 12 18.77 27.01 -9.49
CA GLN A 12 18.33 27.53 -10.79
C GLN A 12 19.44 27.44 -11.83
N ARG A 13 20.68 27.76 -11.45
CA ARG A 13 21.83 27.67 -12.36
C ARG A 13 22.14 26.23 -12.75
N LEU A 14 21.96 25.29 -11.82
CA LEU A 14 22.14 23.86 -12.03
C LEU A 14 21.07 23.28 -12.97
N LEU A 15 19.80 23.70 -12.80
CA LEU A 15 18.69 23.31 -13.68
C LEU A 15 18.85 23.88 -15.10
N ALA A 16 19.40 25.08 -15.24
CA ALA A 16 19.66 25.71 -16.53
C ALA A 16 20.91 25.16 -17.26
N TRP A 17 21.60 24.16 -16.69
CA TRP A 17 22.84 23.64 -17.27
C TRP A 17 22.54 22.58 -18.34
N GLU A 18 22.92 22.86 -19.58
CA GLU A 18 22.60 22.00 -20.73
C GLU A 18 23.45 20.72 -20.84
N LYS A 19 24.62 20.69 -20.19
CA LYS A 19 25.56 19.57 -20.26
C LYS A 19 25.36 18.61 -19.09
N PRO A 20 25.84 17.35 -19.18
CA PRO A 20 25.83 16.44 -18.04
C PRO A 20 26.56 17.07 -16.85
N VAL A 21 25.87 17.20 -15.72
CA VAL A 21 26.47 17.78 -14.50
C VAL A 21 27.62 16.88 -14.05
N ASN A 22 28.77 17.46 -13.72
CA ASN A 22 29.92 16.76 -13.16
C ASN A 22 30.57 17.63 -12.09
N GLN A 23 31.60 17.10 -11.43
CA GLN A 23 32.24 17.79 -10.30
C GLN A 23 32.77 19.17 -10.68
N ASP A 24 33.34 19.31 -11.88
CA ASP A 24 33.89 20.58 -12.38
C ASP A 24 32.79 21.61 -12.64
N THR A 25 31.65 21.18 -13.19
CA THR A 25 30.49 22.06 -13.40
C THR A 25 29.90 22.55 -12.07
N LEU A 26 29.80 21.68 -11.05
CA LEU A 26 29.32 22.09 -9.74
C LEU A 26 30.27 23.10 -9.09
N ALA A 27 31.59 22.89 -9.24
CA ALA A 27 32.59 23.83 -8.74
C ALA A 27 32.51 25.18 -9.46
N ALA A 28 32.33 25.18 -10.78
CA ALA A 28 32.17 26.39 -11.58
C ALA A 28 30.90 27.16 -11.18
N ILE A 29 29.75 26.49 -11.07
CA ILE A 29 28.48 27.09 -10.65
C ILE A 29 28.58 27.64 -9.23
N SER A 30 29.18 26.88 -8.30
CA SER A 30 29.39 27.34 -6.92
C SER A 30 30.21 28.63 -6.86
N LYS A 31 31.26 28.71 -7.69
CA LYS A 31 32.11 29.91 -7.79
C LYS A 31 31.39 31.08 -8.46
N GLU A 32 30.59 30.82 -9.50
CA GLU A 32 29.79 31.82 -10.22
C GLU A 32 28.76 32.48 -9.32
N VAL A 33 28.05 31.67 -8.53
CA VAL A 33 27.00 32.13 -7.59
C VAL A 33 27.59 32.70 -6.30
N GLY A 34 28.88 32.45 -6.04
CA GLY A 34 29.57 32.93 -4.85
C GLY A 34 29.24 32.14 -3.58
N ILE A 35 28.87 30.86 -3.71
CA ILE A 35 28.65 29.98 -2.57
C ILE A 35 29.95 29.78 -1.80
N THR A 36 29.91 30.06 -0.51
CA THR A 36 31.01 29.80 0.41
C THR A 36 31.09 28.31 0.76
N PRO A 37 32.25 27.79 1.20
CA PRO A 37 32.34 26.41 1.69
C PRO A 37 31.35 26.08 2.81
N ALA A 38 31.08 27.03 3.70
CA ALA A 38 30.12 26.86 4.80
C ALA A 38 28.68 26.71 4.30
N GLU A 39 28.27 27.48 3.29
CA GLU A 39 26.96 27.35 2.64
C GLU A 39 26.84 26.05 1.86
N MET A 40 27.91 25.64 1.16
CA MET A 40 27.95 24.34 0.49
C MET A 40 27.82 23.19 1.49
N HIS A 41 28.41 23.30 2.68
CA HIS A 41 28.16 22.33 3.76
C HIS A 41 26.70 22.32 4.22
N ALA A 42 26.03 23.48 4.26
CA ALA A 42 24.61 23.54 4.58
C ALA A 42 23.75 22.88 3.49
N VAL A 43 24.03 23.14 2.21
CA VAL A 43 23.37 22.48 1.05
C VAL A 43 23.50 20.96 1.14
N ARG A 44 24.71 20.44 1.40
CA ARG A 44 24.91 18.98 1.56
C ARG A 44 24.17 18.40 2.76
N ARG A 45 24.09 19.13 3.89
CA ARG A 45 23.29 18.68 5.04
C ARG A 45 21.80 18.63 4.69
N GLN A 46 21.30 19.62 3.97
CA GLN A 46 19.92 19.66 3.52
C GLN A 46 19.62 18.51 2.53
N ALA A 47 20.50 18.27 1.56
CA ALA A 47 20.41 17.14 0.65
C ALA A 47 20.34 15.80 1.42
N LYS A 48 21.20 15.63 2.43
CA LYS A 48 21.19 14.45 3.31
C LYS A 48 19.88 14.31 4.09
N ALA A 49 19.33 15.42 4.61
CA ALA A 49 18.05 15.39 5.33
C ALA A 49 16.90 14.94 4.42
N HIS A 50 16.80 15.50 3.21
CA HIS A 50 15.84 15.07 2.19
C HIS A 50 16.04 13.59 1.82
N PHE A 51 17.29 13.17 1.61
CA PHE A 51 17.62 11.78 1.30
C PHE A 51 17.18 10.81 2.40
N THR A 52 17.46 11.14 3.67
CA THR A 52 17.03 10.32 4.81
C THR A 52 15.50 10.21 4.88
N ARG A 53 14.76 11.31 4.70
CA ARG A 53 13.29 11.27 4.64
C ARG A 53 12.79 10.43 3.48
N GLY A 54 13.35 10.64 2.29
CA GLY A 54 13.00 9.90 1.09
C GLY A 54 13.20 8.39 1.24
N ARG A 55 14.33 7.97 1.81
CA ARG A 55 14.59 6.56 2.15
C ARG A 55 13.58 6.00 3.14
N ASN A 56 13.30 6.74 4.21
CA ASN A 56 12.30 6.33 5.19
C ASN A 56 10.93 6.16 4.52
N TYR A 57 10.52 7.08 3.63
CA TYR A 57 9.26 6.95 2.90
C TYR A 57 9.22 5.74 1.95
N ILE A 58 10.34 5.35 1.32
CA ILE A 58 10.43 4.08 0.58
C ILE A 58 10.18 2.90 1.53
N GLU A 59 10.84 2.88 2.68
CA GLU A 59 10.69 1.82 3.69
C GLU A 59 9.24 1.70 4.19
N PHE A 60 8.51 2.83 4.26
CA PHE A 60 7.09 2.88 4.61
C PHE A 60 6.12 2.72 3.42
N GLY A 61 6.62 2.50 2.19
CA GLY A 61 5.79 2.29 1.01
C GLY A 61 5.01 3.53 0.51
N VAL A 62 5.34 4.72 1.03
CA VAL A 62 4.74 6.00 0.64
C VAL A 62 5.54 6.58 -0.53
N LEU A 63 5.30 6.00 -1.72
CA LEU A 63 6.18 6.21 -2.88
C LEU A 63 6.11 7.64 -3.44
N ASN A 64 4.97 8.33 -3.33
CA ASN A 64 4.82 9.71 -3.79
C ASN A 64 5.71 10.67 -2.98
N ASP A 65 5.67 10.58 -1.65
CA ASP A 65 6.48 11.43 -0.77
C ASP A 65 7.96 11.05 -0.84
N ALA A 66 8.26 9.75 -0.97
CA ALA A 66 9.62 9.30 -1.25
C ALA A 66 10.20 9.95 -2.50
N ILE A 67 9.47 9.89 -3.62
CA ILE A 67 9.89 10.49 -4.88
C ILE A 67 10.06 11.99 -4.73
N ASN A 68 9.16 12.68 -4.03
CA ASN A 68 9.25 14.12 -3.80
C ASN A 68 10.53 14.47 -3.03
N GLU A 69 10.76 13.85 -1.88
CA GLU A 69 11.95 14.09 -1.05
C GLU A 69 13.26 13.73 -1.78
N LEU A 70 13.29 12.59 -2.47
CA LEU A 70 14.48 12.17 -3.22
C LEU A 70 14.77 13.08 -4.42
N THR A 71 13.72 13.65 -5.04
CA THR A 71 13.89 14.65 -6.10
C THR A 71 14.49 15.94 -5.54
N GLN A 72 14.05 16.39 -4.35
CA GLN A 72 14.68 17.51 -3.66
C GLN A 72 16.15 17.21 -3.32
N ALA A 73 16.43 16.02 -2.79
CA ALA A 73 17.79 15.59 -2.48
C ALA A 73 18.69 15.59 -3.73
N MET A 74 18.19 15.07 -4.86
CA MET A 74 18.90 15.05 -6.14
C MET A 74 19.16 16.46 -6.69
N SER A 75 18.22 17.40 -6.51
CA SER A 75 18.41 18.79 -6.96
C SER A 75 19.56 19.50 -6.23
N LEU A 76 19.79 19.13 -4.96
CA LEU A 76 20.83 19.70 -4.11
C LEU A 76 22.18 18.98 -4.26
N ASP A 77 22.16 17.66 -4.50
CA ASP A 77 23.35 16.83 -4.69
C ASP A 77 23.17 15.83 -5.86
N PRO A 78 23.28 16.31 -7.11
CA PRO A 78 22.94 15.52 -8.31
C PRO A 78 23.99 14.48 -8.70
N LEU A 79 25.14 14.44 -8.02
CA LEU A 79 26.22 13.49 -8.29
C LEU A 79 26.26 12.33 -7.28
N ASN A 80 25.32 12.32 -6.33
CA ASN A 80 25.28 11.32 -5.29
C ASN A 80 24.61 10.04 -5.79
N LEU A 81 25.41 8.98 -5.95
CA LEU A 81 24.95 7.68 -6.45
C LEU A 81 23.84 7.07 -5.57
N GLU A 82 23.92 7.20 -4.25
CA GLU A 82 22.92 6.61 -3.35
C GLU A 82 21.54 7.26 -3.50
N ILE A 83 21.51 8.60 -3.68
CA ILE A 83 20.28 9.34 -3.94
C ILE A 83 19.67 8.91 -5.27
N LEU A 84 20.51 8.80 -6.32
CA LEU A 84 20.06 8.39 -7.65
C LEU A 84 19.53 6.95 -7.66
N HIS A 85 20.20 6.01 -6.98
CA HIS A 85 19.70 4.64 -6.81
C HIS A 85 18.35 4.60 -6.11
N CYS A 86 18.22 5.30 -4.98
CA CYS A 86 16.97 5.33 -4.23
C CYS A 86 15.84 5.94 -5.06
N LEU A 87 16.11 7.02 -5.81
CA LEU A 87 15.10 7.66 -6.67
C LEU A 87 14.69 6.76 -7.84
N ALA A 88 15.65 6.13 -8.53
CA ALA A 88 15.37 5.19 -9.61
C ALA A 88 14.55 3.99 -9.11
N ASN A 89 14.89 3.47 -7.91
CA ASN A 89 14.14 2.39 -7.28
C ASN A 89 12.74 2.84 -6.86
N ALA A 90 12.57 4.03 -6.29
CA ALA A 90 11.26 4.56 -5.91
C ALA A 90 10.31 4.67 -7.12
N TYR A 91 10.80 5.19 -8.26
CA TYR A 91 10.04 5.20 -9.51
C TYR A 91 9.71 3.79 -10.01
N ASN A 92 10.67 2.85 -9.96
CA ASN A 92 10.42 1.47 -10.36
C ASN A 92 9.38 0.77 -9.46
N LEU A 93 9.45 0.98 -8.14
CA LEU A 93 8.46 0.47 -7.19
C LEU A 93 7.07 1.02 -7.49
N ARG A 94 6.95 2.32 -7.78
CA ARG A 94 5.65 2.93 -8.10
C ARG A 94 5.12 2.44 -9.44
N TYR A 95 5.99 2.31 -10.45
CA TYR A 95 5.65 1.64 -11.71
C TYR A 95 5.16 0.21 -11.49
N ASN A 96 5.78 -0.60 -10.64
CA ASN A 96 5.33 -1.96 -10.37
C ASN A 96 3.96 -2.01 -9.66
N ARG A 97 3.62 -0.99 -8.88
CA ARG A 97 2.35 -0.88 -8.15
C ARG A 97 1.21 -0.35 -9.01
N GLU A 98 1.47 0.74 -9.73
CA GLU A 98 0.46 1.55 -10.42
C GLU A 98 0.47 1.30 -11.95
N ASN A 99 1.51 0.65 -12.47
CA ASN A 99 1.74 0.38 -13.89
C ASN A 99 1.81 1.66 -14.77
N GLU A 100 2.24 2.77 -14.17
CA GLU A 100 2.36 4.08 -14.83
C GLU A 100 3.61 4.16 -15.73
N PRO A 101 3.48 4.27 -17.06
CA PRO A 101 4.61 4.21 -17.98
C PRO A 101 5.59 5.38 -17.83
N ALA A 102 5.11 6.52 -17.33
CA ALA A 102 5.94 7.69 -17.05
C ALA A 102 7.00 7.39 -15.98
N ASP A 103 6.68 6.57 -14.98
CA ASP A 103 7.61 6.23 -13.91
C ASP A 103 8.67 5.24 -14.37
N ARG A 104 8.31 4.31 -15.25
CA ARG A 104 9.30 3.45 -15.93
C ARG A 104 10.32 4.28 -16.71
N GLN A 105 9.86 5.29 -17.44
CA GLN A 105 10.77 6.18 -18.19
C GLN A 105 11.69 6.98 -17.25
N LYS A 106 11.14 7.53 -16.15
CA LYS A 106 11.91 8.26 -15.15
C LYS A 106 12.93 7.37 -14.45
N ALA A 107 12.55 6.16 -14.03
CA ALA A 107 13.44 5.18 -13.43
C ALA A 107 14.62 4.85 -14.37
N LEU A 108 14.34 4.63 -15.66
CA LEU A 108 15.35 4.35 -16.67
C LEU A 108 16.32 5.53 -16.87
N LEU A 109 15.80 6.76 -16.92
CA LEU A 109 16.61 7.97 -17.05
C LEU A 109 17.56 8.14 -15.86
N VAL A 110 17.05 8.03 -14.64
CA VAL A 110 17.85 8.16 -13.41
C VAL A 110 18.87 7.01 -13.30
N ALA A 111 18.51 5.78 -13.69
CA ALA A 111 19.46 4.67 -13.70
C ALA A 111 20.58 4.85 -14.73
N LYS A 112 20.27 5.36 -15.94
CA LYS A 112 21.30 5.71 -16.95
C LYS A 112 22.26 6.76 -16.42
N ARG A 113 21.74 7.72 -15.64
CA ARG A 113 22.56 8.72 -14.97
C ARG A 113 23.57 8.11 -13.99
N CYS A 114 23.21 7.07 -13.24
CA CYS A 114 24.17 6.34 -12.39
C CYS A 114 25.31 5.75 -13.22
N VAL A 115 25.01 5.18 -14.39
CA VAL A 115 26.02 4.59 -15.29
C VAL A 115 26.92 5.66 -15.91
N GLU A 116 26.40 6.85 -16.22
CA GLU A 116 27.22 7.99 -16.66
C GLU A 116 28.25 8.41 -15.61
N LEU A 117 27.86 8.40 -14.33
CA LEU A 117 28.75 8.75 -13.21
C LEU A 117 29.72 7.61 -12.88
N LYS A 118 29.24 6.36 -12.96
CA LYS A 118 30.01 5.15 -12.66
C LYS A 118 29.67 4.07 -13.68
N PRO A 119 30.45 3.92 -14.77
CA PRO A 119 30.17 2.95 -15.84
C PRO A 119 30.10 1.48 -15.38
N SER A 120 30.71 1.15 -14.24
CA SER A 120 30.71 -0.20 -13.64
C SER A 120 29.64 -0.42 -12.57
N ASP A 121 28.64 0.45 -12.49
CA ASP A 121 27.54 0.36 -11.54
C ASP A 121 26.60 -0.81 -11.85
N LYS A 122 26.79 -1.91 -11.12
CA LYS A 122 26.02 -3.15 -11.30
C LYS A 122 24.54 -2.96 -11.01
N GLU A 123 24.19 -2.19 -9.98
CA GLU A 123 22.79 -2.00 -9.55
C GLU A 123 22.01 -1.26 -10.63
N ALA A 124 22.59 -0.18 -11.14
CA ALA A 124 22.00 0.58 -12.24
C ALA A 124 21.88 -0.23 -13.54
N LEU A 125 22.91 -1.01 -13.91
CA LEU A 125 22.88 -1.87 -15.10
C LEU A 125 21.82 -2.97 -15.00
N VAL A 126 21.65 -3.60 -13.83
CA VAL A 126 20.59 -4.58 -13.59
C VAL A 126 19.21 -3.94 -13.73
N LEU A 127 19.02 -2.76 -13.14
CA LEU A 127 17.75 -2.05 -13.22
C LEU A 127 17.42 -1.62 -14.67
N ILE A 128 18.39 -1.10 -15.42
CA ILE A 128 18.22 -0.75 -16.84
C ILE A 128 17.82 -1.98 -17.65
N SER A 129 18.54 -3.09 -17.49
CA SER A 129 18.25 -4.35 -18.19
C SER A 129 16.83 -4.84 -17.88
N PHE A 130 16.44 -4.85 -16.60
CA PHE A 130 15.08 -5.20 -16.16
C PHE A 130 14.02 -4.31 -16.81
N LEU A 131 14.23 -3.00 -16.78
CA LEU A 131 13.28 -2.03 -17.31
C LEU A 131 13.19 -2.09 -18.84
N GLU A 132 14.26 -2.33 -19.58
CA GLU A 132 14.25 -2.39 -21.05
C GLU A 132 13.69 -3.71 -21.59
N HIS A 133 13.94 -4.83 -20.90
CA HIS A 133 13.53 -6.16 -21.37
C HIS A 133 12.19 -6.67 -20.85
N THR A 134 11.58 -6.00 -19.86
CA THR A 134 10.23 -6.35 -19.39
C THR A 134 9.18 -5.56 -20.19
N PRO A 135 8.37 -6.18 -21.07
CA PRO A 135 7.31 -5.47 -21.77
C PRO A 135 6.22 -5.04 -20.78
N ALA A 136 5.75 -3.80 -20.87
CA ALA A 136 4.72 -3.21 -20.00
C ALA A 136 3.33 -3.91 -20.05
N ASN A 137 3.22 -5.05 -20.74
CA ASN A 137 1.95 -5.63 -21.18
C ASN A 137 1.92 -7.16 -21.13
N THR A 138 1.94 -7.74 -19.93
CA THR A 138 1.57 -9.16 -19.76
C THR A 138 0.09 -9.35 -19.36
N LYS A 139 -0.61 -8.30 -18.90
CA LYS A 139 -2.06 -8.38 -18.57
C LYS A 139 -3.01 -7.83 -19.64
N GLN A 140 -2.56 -6.97 -20.57
CA GLN A 140 -3.46 -6.37 -21.58
C GLN A 140 -3.85 -7.34 -22.72
N LYS A 141 -3.14 -8.46 -22.92
CA LYS A 141 -3.48 -9.47 -23.95
C LYS A 141 -4.68 -10.36 -23.61
N LEU A 142 -5.13 -10.40 -22.35
CA LEU A 142 -6.33 -11.16 -21.94
C LEU A 142 -7.64 -10.36 -22.07
N SER A 143 -7.57 -9.02 -22.15
CA SER A 143 -8.74 -8.15 -22.31
C SER A 143 -9.13 -7.93 -23.78
N GLN A 144 -8.18 -8.02 -24.73
CA GLN A 144 -8.50 -7.92 -26.16
C GLN A 144 -9.11 -9.20 -26.76
N TRP A 145 -8.94 -10.37 -26.14
CA TRP A 145 -9.45 -11.64 -26.67
C TRP A 145 -10.92 -11.91 -26.31
N THR A 146 -11.46 -11.21 -25.30
CA THR A 146 -12.87 -11.31 -24.88
C THR A 146 -13.82 -10.37 -25.63
N LYS A 147 -13.31 -9.42 -26.42
CA LYS A 147 -14.16 -8.54 -27.28
C LYS A 147 -14.28 -9.00 -28.73
N GLN A 148 -13.72 -10.16 -29.11
CA GLN A 148 -13.78 -10.68 -30.49
C GLN A 148 -14.76 -11.86 -30.67
N LYS A 149 -15.61 -12.15 -29.68
CA LYS A 149 -16.63 -13.23 -29.77
C LYS A 149 -18.02 -12.89 -29.21
N ILE A 150 -18.40 -11.62 -29.11
CA ILE A 150 -19.81 -11.22 -28.90
C ILE A 150 -20.20 -10.27 -30.02
N GLY A 151 -20.54 -10.84 -31.16
CA GLY A 151 -20.86 -10.05 -32.33
C GLY A 151 -21.58 -10.81 -33.43
N ILE A 152 -22.35 -11.88 -33.14
CA ILE A 152 -23.44 -12.38 -34.01
C ILE A 152 -24.41 -13.21 -33.14
N VAL A 153 -25.48 -12.62 -32.60
CA VAL A 153 -26.84 -13.21 -32.54
C VAL A 153 -27.85 -12.06 -32.35
N ALA A 154 -28.11 -11.31 -33.41
CA ALA A 154 -29.30 -10.45 -33.51
C ALA A 154 -29.64 -10.29 -34.99
N GLY A 155 -30.40 -11.26 -35.52
CA GLY A 155 -30.86 -11.19 -36.90
C GLY A 155 -31.56 -12.46 -37.34
N GLY A 156 -32.89 -12.45 -37.28
CA GLY A 156 -33.72 -13.27 -38.16
C GLY A 156 -34.50 -14.39 -37.49
N VAL A 157 -35.65 -14.05 -36.89
CA VAL A 157 -36.82 -14.94 -36.90
C VAL A 157 -37.58 -14.64 -38.19
N VAL A 158 -37.55 -15.55 -39.17
CA VAL A 158 -38.67 -15.82 -40.08
C VAL A 158 -38.66 -17.32 -40.40
N THR A 159 -39.83 -17.92 -40.18
CA THR A 159 -40.19 -19.33 -40.32
C THR A 159 -40.37 -19.79 -41.78
N VAL A 160 -40.37 -21.12 -41.95
CA VAL A 160 -40.92 -22.04 -42.98
C VAL A 160 -39.82 -23.06 -43.29
N GLY A 161 -39.89 -24.36 -43.01
CA GLY A 161 -41.01 -25.31 -43.07
C GLY A 161 -40.66 -26.37 -44.13
N LEU A 162 -40.70 -27.66 -43.74
CA LEU A 162 -40.55 -28.92 -44.52
C LEU A 162 -39.16 -29.58 -44.66
N GLY A 163 -38.96 -30.65 -43.87
CA GLY A 163 -39.01 -32.04 -44.38
C GLY A 163 -37.74 -32.70 -44.90
N LEU A 164 -37.20 -33.68 -44.13
CA LEU A 164 -36.79 -35.05 -44.53
C LEU A 164 -35.83 -35.65 -43.48
N MET A 165 -36.28 -36.66 -42.73
CA MET A 165 -35.83 -38.06 -42.77
C MET A 165 -34.31 -38.31 -42.80
N GLY A 166 -33.80 -39.08 -41.84
CA GLY A 166 -32.52 -39.78 -41.99
C GLY A 166 -31.90 -40.31 -40.71
N LEU A 167 -32.25 -41.55 -40.36
CA LEU A 167 -31.67 -42.39 -39.29
C LEU A 167 -30.14 -42.34 -39.18
N SER A 168 -29.59 -42.33 -37.97
CA SER A 168 -28.44 -43.14 -37.57
C SER A 168 -28.28 -43.20 -36.05
N ARG A 169 -28.13 -44.42 -35.56
CA ARG A 169 -28.03 -44.85 -34.16
C ARG A 169 -26.58 -44.82 -33.65
N LEU A 170 -26.49 -44.97 -32.32
CA LEU A 170 -25.40 -45.57 -31.49
C LEU A 170 -24.40 -44.59 -30.85
N PRO A 171 -23.68 -44.98 -29.77
CA PRO A 171 -24.14 -45.67 -28.56
C PRO A 171 -23.54 -45.10 -27.25
N VAL A 172 -24.17 -45.46 -26.12
CA VAL A 172 -23.59 -45.95 -24.84
C VAL A 172 -22.59 -45.07 -24.05
N PHE A 173 -23.11 -44.69 -22.89
CA PHE A 173 -22.46 -44.29 -21.63
C PHE A 173 -21.28 -45.18 -21.20
N SER A 174 -20.21 -44.56 -20.70
CA SER A 174 -19.25 -45.20 -19.78
C SER A 174 -18.99 -44.29 -18.57
N GLN A 175 -19.14 -44.87 -17.37
CA GLN A 175 -18.87 -44.27 -16.06
C GLN A 175 -17.36 -44.27 -15.74
N PRO A 176 -16.91 -43.48 -14.76
CA PRO A 176 -15.86 -43.87 -13.83
C PRO A 176 -16.42 -44.21 -12.42
N PRO A 177 -15.66 -44.96 -11.60
CA PRO A 177 -16.20 -45.77 -10.52
C PRO A 177 -16.40 -45.03 -9.19
N ALA A 178 -17.22 -45.66 -8.35
CA ALA A 178 -17.51 -45.31 -6.97
C ALA A 178 -16.31 -45.43 -6.04
N LEU A 179 -16.32 -44.64 -4.95
CA LEU A 179 -15.69 -44.99 -3.69
C LEU A 179 -16.74 -44.91 -2.59
N LEU A 180 -16.80 -46.01 -1.84
CA LEU A 180 -17.76 -46.37 -0.80
C LEU A 180 -17.77 -45.37 0.38
N GLY A 181 -18.96 -45.19 0.97
CA GLY A 181 -19.14 -44.77 2.37
C GLY A 181 -18.80 -45.92 3.37
N PRO A 182 -19.32 -45.95 4.62
CA PRO A 182 -20.54 -45.30 5.11
C PRO A 182 -20.41 -44.49 6.42
N ALA A 183 -21.52 -43.83 6.75
CA ALA A 183 -21.84 -42.96 7.88
C ALA A 183 -21.93 -43.70 9.25
N PRO A 184 -22.32 -43.06 10.39
CA PRO A 184 -23.75 -42.77 10.64
C PRO A 184 -24.13 -41.58 11.56
N GLY A 185 -25.34 -41.04 11.33
CA GLY A 185 -26.31 -40.51 12.33
C GLY A 185 -25.96 -39.20 13.08
N THR A 186 -26.83 -38.21 13.24
CA THR A 186 -28.26 -38.32 13.65
C THR A 186 -29.01 -36.99 13.42
N ILE A 187 -30.13 -37.02 12.66
CA ILE A 187 -31.51 -36.45 12.88
C ILE A 187 -31.59 -35.08 13.64
N VAL A 188 -31.97 -33.90 13.08
CA VAL A 188 -33.27 -33.34 12.54
C VAL A 188 -34.37 -33.14 13.63
N PRO A 189 -35.41 -32.25 13.57
CA PRO A 189 -35.75 -30.98 12.84
C PRO A 189 -36.34 -29.83 13.73
N GLY A 190 -36.70 -28.67 13.12
CA GLY A 190 -37.70 -27.73 13.68
C GLY A 190 -38.10 -26.57 12.74
N SER A 191 -39.10 -26.81 11.89
CA SER A 191 -39.94 -25.85 11.14
C SER A 191 -40.87 -25.05 12.09
N ALA A 192 -41.54 -23.91 11.82
CA ALA A 192 -42.31 -23.48 10.65
C ALA A 192 -43.06 -22.13 10.92
N ILE A 193 -43.49 -21.42 9.86
CA ILE A 193 -44.73 -20.54 9.71
C ILE A 193 -44.68 -19.14 10.42
N TYR A 194 -45.08 -17.97 9.87
CA TYR A 194 -46.16 -17.47 8.96
C TYR A 194 -45.57 -16.49 7.90
N GLU A 195 -45.99 -16.37 6.63
CA GLU A 195 -47.28 -16.18 5.92
C GLU A 195 -47.62 -14.71 5.56
N SER A 196 -47.61 -14.44 4.25
CA SER A 196 -48.38 -13.50 3.40
C SER A 196 -48.80 -12.09 3.88
N SER A 197 -48.51 -11.06 3.07
CA SER A 197 -49.48 -10.41 2.14
C SER A 197 -48.98 -9.05 1.60
N THR A 198 -49.14 -8.83 0.29
CA THR A 198 -49.18 -7.53 -0.43
C THR A 198 -50.66 -7.06 -0.53
N PRO A 199 -51.08 -5.94 -1.20
CA PRO A 199 -50.37 -4.82 -1.85
C PRO A 199 -50.96 -3.41 -1.52
N GLY A 200 -50.38 -2.32 -2.06
CA GLY A 200 -51.04 -1.00 -2.08
C GLY A 200 -50.23 0.10 -2.76
N THR A 201 -50.70 0.54 -3.93
CA THR A 201 -50.19 1.63 -4.78
C THR A 201 -50.88 2.95 -4.43
N ASP A 202 -50.14 4.08 -4.44
CA ASP A 202 -50.42 5.34 -5.17
C ASP A 202 -49.94 6.61 -4.45
N SER A 203 -49.15 7.41 -5.19
CA SER A 203 -49.10 8.90 -5.28
C SER A 203 -48.82 9.72 -3.99
N GLN A 204 -48.03 10.79 -3.93
CA GLN A 204 -47.57 11.78 -4.90
C GLN A 204 -46.57 12.73 -4.22
N ALA A 205 -45.85 13.50 -5.05
CA ALA A 205 -45.20 14.81 -4.79
C ALA A 205 -43.72 14.85 -4.31
N ALA A 206 -42.86 15.18 -5.28
CA ALA A 206 -41.54 15.80 -5.09
C ALA A 206 -41.69 17.26 -4.57
N PRO A 207 -40.61 17.85 -4.01
CA PRO A 207 -39.69 18.59 -4.89
C PRO A 207 -38.19 18.36 -4.60
N THR A 208 -37.45 18.14 -5.69
CA THR A 208 -36.11 18.67 -6.04
C THR A 208 -35.10 19.04 -4.95
N SER A 209 -34.03 18.25 -4.86
CA SER A 209 -32.64 18.70 -4.70
C SER A 209 -31.66 17.55 -5.05
N PRO A 210 -30.39 17.85 -5.38
CA PRO A 210 -29.73 17.37 -6.59
C PRO A 210 -29.08 16.00 -6.46
N ALA A 211 -28.84 15.42 -7.64
CA ALA A 211 -28.11 14.19 -7.93
C ALA A 211 -27.05 13.81 -6.89
N VAL A 212 -27.31 12.70 -6.20
CA VAL A 212 -26.26 11.88 -5.59
C VAL A 212 -25.46 11.33 -6.75
N ALA A 213 -24.27 11.89 -6.97
CA ALA A 213 -23.23 11.19 -7.67
C ALA A 213 -22.99 9.89 -6.90
N ASP A 214 -23.04 8.75 -7.58
CA ASP A 214 -22.52 7.50 -7.04
C ASP A 214 -21.05 7.76 -6.67
N ILE A 215 -20.81 7.93 -5.37
CA ILE A 215 -19.45 7.97 -4.83
C ILE A 215 -19.00 6.51 -4.84
N ASP A 216 -18.16 6.19 -5.81
CA ASP A 216 -17.29 5.03 -5.80
C ASP A 216 -16.42 5.09 -4.53
N LEU A 217 -16.85 4.37 -3.48
CA LEU A 217 -16.16 4.24 -2.19
C LEU A 217 -15.07 3.16 -2.28
N SER A 218 -14.21 3.27 -3.29
CA SER A 218 -12.88 2.65 -3.28
C SER A 218 -11.81 3.63 -2.76
N ALA A 219 -12.23 4.66 -2.03
CA ALA A 219 -11.34 5.51 -1.26
C ALA A 219 -10.70 4.69 -0.14
N ASP A 220 -9.37 4.79 0.02
CA ASP A 220 -8.61 4.25 1.15
C ASP A 220 -9.31 4.65 2.48
N VAL A 221 -10.09 3.73 3.06
CA VAL A 221 -10.82 3.96 4.31
C VAL A 221 -9.85 3.72 5.46
N ASP A 222 -9.31 4.80 6.03
CA ASP A 222 -8.61 4.75 7.32
C ASP A 222 -9.58 4.23 8.39
N ILE A 223 -9.34 3.01 8.89
CA ILE A 223 -10.16 2.40 9.91
C ILE A 223 -9.77 3.01 11.27
N PRO A 224 -10.68 3.62 12.04
CA PRO A 224 -10.35 4.18 13.34
C PRO A 224 -9.85 3.10 14.30
N VAL A 225 -8.77 3.43 15.02
CA VAL A 225 -8.16 2.59 16.06
C VAL A 225 -8.37 3.26 17.40
N VAL A 226 -8.98 2.55 18.34
CA VAL A 226 -9.24 3.02 19.70
C VAL A 226 -8.40 2.22 20.67
N PHE A 227 -7.58 2.91 21.45
CA PHE A 227 -6.81 2.32 22.55
C PHE A 227 -6.75 3.33 23.69
N GLU A 228 -7.31 2.97 24.84
CA GLU A 228 -7.30 3.79 26.04
C GLU A 228 -6.64 3.05 27.18
N HIS A 229 -5.50 3.55 27.65
CA HIS A 229 -4.80 3.00 28.81
C HIS A 229 -4.00 4.08 29.53
N SER A 230 -3.94 4.02 30.86
CA SER A 230 -3.11 4.95 31.64
C SER A 230 -1.62 4.59 31.51
N GLY A 231 -0.81 5.52 31.02
CA GLY A 231 0.65 5.35 30.97
C GLY A 231 1.17 4.56 29.75
N ILE A 232 0.28 4.14 28.84
CA ILE A 232 0.67 3.57 27.55
C ILE A 232 -0.13 4.30 26.48
N VAL A 233 0.56 4.86 25.49
CA VAL A 233 -0.07 5.52 24.35
C VAL A 233 0.17 4.67 23.10
N LEU A 234 -0.88 4.43 22.33
CA LEU A 234 -0.77 3.81 21.01
C LEU A 234 -0.94 4.89 19.94
N GLU A 235 0.12 5.11 19.15
CA GLU A 235 0.02 5.91 17.94
C GLU A 235 -0.14 4.99 16.73
N ALA A 236 -1.37 4.90 16.20
CA ALA A 236 -1.62 4.21 14.93
C ALA A 236 -0.98 4.98 13.77
N ARG A 237 -0.07 4.33 13.04
CA ARG A 237 0.64 4.87 11.87
C ARG A 237 0.07 4.37 10.55
N LEU A 238 -0.55 3.19 10.58
CA LEU A 238 -1.29 2.59 9.47
C LEU A 238 -2.49 1.85 10.04
N SER A 239 -3.66 2.03 9.45
CA SER A 239 -4.88 1.32 9.82
C SER A 239 -5.78 1.18 8.61
N GLN A 240 -5.62 0.07 7.87
CA GLN A 240 -6.28 -0.09 6.57
C GLN A 240 -6.75 -1.51 6.34
N VAL A 241 -7.75 -1.63 5.48
CA VAL A 241 -8.21 -2.89 4.93
C VAL A 241 -7.60 -3.08 3.54
N GLY A 242 -7.12 -4.29 3.24
CA GLY A 242 -6.58 -4.65 1.95
C GLY A 242 -7.03 -6.05 1.53
N ASP A 243 -7.13 -6.24 0.21
CA ASP A 243 -7.51 -7.53 -0.38
C ASP A 243 -6.28 -8.38 -0.71
N TYR A 244 -6.28 -9.63 -0.29
CA TYR A 244 -5.24 -10.60 -0.63
C TYR A 244 -5.84 -12.00 -0.87
N GLN A 245 -5.62 -12.56 -2.07
CA GLN A 245 -6.03 -13.92 -2.45
C GLN A 245 -7.49 -14.26 -2.07
N ASP A 246 -8.44 -13.43 -2.51
CA ASP A 246 -9.88 -13.60 -2.28
C ASP A 246 -10.32 -13.50 -0.81
N ALA A 247 -9.50 -12.88 0.05
CA ALA A 247 -9.83 -12.57 1.43
C ALA A 247 -9.45 -11.13 1.78
N VAL A 248 -10.27 -10.54 2.66
CA VAL A 248 -10.07 -9.20 3.19
C VAL A 248 -9.19 -9.29 4.44
N TYR A 249 -8.14 -8.48 4.51
CA TYR A 249 -7.25 -8.39 5.65
C TYR A 249 -7.20 -6.97 6.18
N TYR A 250 -7.17 -6.85 7.49
CA TYR A 250 -6.88 -5.61 8.17
C TYR A 250 -5.42 -5.60 8.62
N GLN A 251 -4.76 -4.47 8.39
CA GLN A 251 -3.39 -4.22 8.79
C GLN A 251 -3.32 -3.00 9.70
N LEU A 252 -2.77 -3.20 10.89
CA LEU A 252 -2.47 -2.14 11.85
C LEU A 252 -0.97 -2.09 12.10
N HIS A 253 -0.36 -0.95 11.82
CA HIS A 253 0.97 -0.61 12.32
C HIS A 253 0.83 0.50 13.35
N GLY A 254 1.27 0.25 14.56
CA GLY A 254 1.24 1.18 15.67
C GLY A 254 2.57 1.29 16.37
N VAL A 255 2.73 2.35 17.14
CA VAL A 255 3.86 2.52 18.06
C VAL A 255 3.30 2.69 19.46
N PHE A 256 3.65 1.77 20.35
CA PHE A 256 3.42 1.94 21.77
C PHE A 256 4.49 2.85 22.36
N ILE A 257 4.06 3.85 23.11
CA ILE A 257 4.93 4.76 23.85
C ILE A 257 4.68 4.52 25.32
N ASN A 258 5.74 4.20 26.06
CA ASN A 258 5.66 4.08 27.51
C ASN A 258 5.66 5.48 28.14
N ALA A 259 4.47 6.01 28.41
CA ALA A 259 4.27 7.30 29.05
C ALA A 259 4.18 7.19 30.58
N SER A 260 4.46 6.02 31.15
CA SER A 260 4.46 5.77 32.60
C SER A 260 5.85 6.00 33.21
N ASP A 261 5.95 5.88 34.53
CA ASP A 261 7.20 5.87 35.28
C ASP A 261 7.74 4.44 35.55
N GLN A 262 7.09 3.42 35.01
CA GLN A 262 7.47 2.02 35.15
C GLN A 262 8.13 1.49 33.86
N GLU A 263 9.01 0.51 33.99
CA GLU A 263 9.48 -0.34 32.90
C GLU A 263 8.41 -1.36 32.52
N ILE A 264 8.09 -1.49 31.23
CA ILE A 264 7.18 -2.51 30.70
C ILE A 264 8.00 -3.71 30.25
N ARG A 265 7.68 -4.89 30.81
CA ARG A 265 8.33 -6.17 30.48
C ARG A 265 7.50 -7.02 29.54
N GLN A 266 6.18 -6.92 29.66
CA GLN A 266 5.24 -7.64 28.82
C GLN A 266 3.96 -6.84 28.67
N LEU A 267 3.38 -6.88 27.47
CA LEU A 267 2.09 -6.29 27.14
C LEU A 267 1.34 -7.25 26.22
N ALA A 268 0.21 -7.77 26.70
CA ALA A 268 -0.72 -8.54 25.89
C ALA A 268 -2.04 -7.78 25.74
N LEU A 269 -2.60 -7.84 24.54
CA LEU A 269 -3.78 -7.09 24.13
C LEU A 269 -4.86 -8.04 23.64
N ASN A 270 -6.11 -7.67 23.91
CA ASN A 270 -7.25 -8.17 23.16
C ASN A 270 -7.62 -7.12 22.10
N VAL A 271 -7.69 -7.55 20.84
CA VAL A 271 -8.00 -6.71 19.70
C VAL A 271 -9.36 -7.11 19.15
N GLU A 272 -10.35 -6.25 19.32
CA GLU A 272 -11.70 -6.42 18.80
C GLU A 272 -11.87 -5.67 17.48
N PHE A 273 -12.46 -6.35 16.51
CA PHE A 273 -12.79 -5.83 15.19
C PHE A 273 -14.28 -5.57 15.15
N LEU A 274 -14.68 -4.33 14.96
CA LEU A 274 -16.06 -3.86 15.11
C LEU A 274 -16.69 -3.57 13.75
N ASP A 275 -17.95 -3.95 13.58
CA ASP A 275 -18.77 -3.51 12.45
C ASP A 275 -19.34 -2.10 12.66
N ARG A 276 -20.07 -1.59 11.65
CA ARG A 276 -20.69 -0.24 11.67
C ARG A 276 -21.71 -0.04 12.81
N ASN A 277 -22.16 -1.10 13.44
CA ASN A 277 -23.09 -1.08 14.58
C ASN A 277 -22.36 -1.26 15.93
N ASN A 278 -21.02 -1.24 15.93
CA ASN A 278 -20.14 -1.53 17.07
C ASN A 278 -20.28 -2.95 17.64
N PHE A 279 -20.68 -3.93 16.83
CA PHE A 279 -20.62 -5.34 17.23
C PHE A 279 -19.27 -5.95 16.85
N ALA A 280 -18.68 -6.72 17.76
CA ALA A 280 -17.46 -7.47 17.51
C ALA A 280 -17.70 -8.57 16.48
N ILE A 281 -17.10 -8.42 15.29
CA ILE A 281 -17.14 -9.41 14.20
C ILE A 281 -15.95 -10.37 14.26
N ALA A 282 -14.86 -9.98 14.93
CA ALA A 282 -13.74 -10.83 15.25
C ALA A 282 -13.03 -10.29 16.51
N ALA A 283 -12.29 -11.16 17.19
CA ALA A 283 -11.38 -10.78 18.26
C ALA A 283 -10.08 -11.59 18.16
N ASN A 284 -8.96 -11.00 18.54
CA ASN A 284 -7.66 -11.65 18.54
C ASN A 284 -6.85 -11.25 19.78
N ASP A 285 -6.34 -12.23 20.51
CA ASP A 285 -5.38 -12.00 21.58
C ASP A 285 -3.96 -11.99 21.01
N THR A 286 -3.24 -10.90 21.25
CA THR A 286 -1.89 -10.70 20.70
C THR A 286 -0.92 -10.22 21.76
N GLU A 287 0.29 -10.75 21.71
CA GLU A 287 1.39 -10.30 22.55
C GLU A 287 2.09 -9.14 21.83
N ALA A 288 1.85 -7.91 22.30
CA ALA A 288 2.40 -6.71 21.71
C ALA A 288 3.84 -6.42 22.17
N ILE A 289 4.17 -6.79 23.40
CA ILE A 289 5.54 -6.83 23.93
C ILE A 289 5.68 -8.18 24.63
N GLY A 290 6.53 -9.05 24.11
CA GLY A 290 6.73 -10.38 24.66
C GLY A 290 7.76 -10.42 25.77
N ALA A 291 7.70 -11.47 26.59
CA ALA A 291 8.64 -11.65 27.71
C ALA A 291 10.13 -11.76 27.30
N LYS A 292 10.41 -11.98 26.01
CA LYS A 292 11.78 -12.03 25.45
C LYS A 292 12.19 -10.73 24.77
N ASP A 293 11.27 -9.79 24.60
CA ASP A 293 11.57 -8.52 23.95
C ASP A 293 12.36 -7.61 24.90
N ALA A 294 12.91 -6.54 24.32
CA ALA A 294 13.59 -5.53 25.11
C ALA A 294 12.60 -4.89 26.09
N ILE A 295 13.05 -4.69 27.33
CA ILE A 295 12.30 -3.95 28.36
C ILE A 295 12.08 -2.52 27.85
N ILE A 296 10.84 -2.06 27.84
CA ILE A 296 10.47 -0.73 27.36
C ILE A 296 10.48 0.24 28.54
N ARG A 297 11.41 1.18 28.56
CA ARG A 297 11.60 2.13 29.67
C ARG A 297 10.67 3.34 29.53
N PRO A 298 10.50 4.16 30.58
CA PRO A 298 9.80 5.44 30.46
C PRO A 298 10.34 6.29 29.30
N GLY A 299 9.44 6.69 28.40
CA GLY A 299 9.74 7.44 27.18
C GLY A 299 10.17 6.60 25.97
N ASP A 300 10.47 5.31 26.14
CA ASP A 300 10.81 4.42 25.03
C ASP A 300 9.57 4.09 24.19
N THR A 301 9.83 3.70 22.94
CA THR A 301 8.83 3.31 21.97
C THR A 301 9.00 1.86 21.54
N HIS A 302 7.90 1.14 21.32
CA HIS A 302 7.87 -0.22 20.79
C HIS A 302 6.96 -0.30 19.56
N ALA A 303 7.47 -0.84 18.45
CA ALA A 303 6.67 -1.01 17.24
C ALA A 303 5.74 -2.22 17.38
N PHE A 304 4.51 -2.08 16.94
CA PHE A 304 3.48 -3.11 16.97
C PHE A 304 2.87 -3.27 15.59
N ASN A 305 2.85 -4.50 15.07
CA ASN A 305 2.28 -4.82 13.77
C ASN A 305 1.26 -5.95 13.92
N LEU A 306 0.06 -5.76 13.37
CA LEU A 306 -1.00 -6.73 13.35
C LEU A 306 -1.53 -6.89 11.93
N LEU A 307 -1.65 -8.14 11.48
CA LEU A 307 -2.31 -8.52 10.24
C LEU A 307 -3.37 -9.56 10.57
N GLN A 308 -4.63 -9.23 10.31
CA GLN A 308 -5.77 -10.08 10.67
C GLN A 308 -6.70 -10.24 9.48
N LYS A 309 -7.13 -11.47 9.20
CA LYS A 309 -8.23 -11.71 8.24
C LYS A 309 -9.54 -11.19 8.85
N VAL A 310 -10.25 -10.35 8.12
CA VAL A 310 -11.51 -9.71 8.54
C VAL A 310 -12.57 -9.84 7.43
N ASN A 311 -13.79 -9.41 7.73
CA ASN A 311 -14.84 -9.25 6.72
C ASN A 311 -14.85 -7.81 6.19
N SER A 312 -15.52 -7.58 5.06
CA SER A 312 -15.69 -6.26 4.45
C SER A 312 -16.43 -5.24 5.32
N ASP A 313 -17.12 -5.70 6.36
CA ASP A 313 -17.97 -4.87 7.21
C ASP A 313 -17.21 -4.20 8.36
N LEU A 314 -15.88 -4.39 8.43
CA LEU A 314 -15.02 -3.74 9.42
C LEU A 314 -15.15 -2.22 9.33
N SER A 315 -15.41 -1.58 10.47
CA SER A 315 -15.44 -0.12 10.56
C SER A 315 -14.59 0.48 11.68
N ALA A 316 -14.18 -0.31 12.68
CA ALA A 316 -13.29 0.16 13.74
C ALA A 316 -12.50 -1.00 14.36
N VAL A 317 -11.38 -0.67 14.98
CA VAL A 317 -10.59 -1.63 15.76
C VAL A 317 -10.38 -1.07 17.16
N GLN A 318 -10.72 -1.87 18.17
CA GLN A 318 -10.56 -1.52 19.57
C GLN A 318 -9.53 -2.44 20.21
N LEU A 319 -8.52 -1.85 20.86
CA LEU A 319 -7.50 -2.58 21.58
C LEU A 319 -7.70 -2.35 23.07
N SER A 320 -7.64 -3.43 23.85
CA SER A 320 -7.70 -3.41 25.30
C SER A 320 -6.53 -4.20 25.89
N VAL A 321 -6.04 -3.76 27.04
CA VAL A 321 -4.93 -4.44 27.72
C VAL A 321 -5.48 -5.64 28.49
N THR A 322 -4.99 -6.83 28.15
CA THR A 322 -5.33 -8.07 28.86
C THR A 322 -4.30 -8.39 29.94
N THR A 323 -3.02 -8.22 29.61
CA THR A 323 -1.89 -8.47 30.52
C THR A 323 -0.87 -7.34 30.41
N LEU A 324 -0.41 -6.85 31.56
CA LEU A 324 0.64 -5.82 31.63
C LEU A 324 1.58 -6.13 32.79
N GLU A 325 2.82 -6.50 32.47
CA GLU A 325 3.87 -6.69 33.47
C GLU A 325 4.77 -5.47 33.53
N GLN A 326 4.83 -4.85 34.71
CA GLN A 326 5.60 -3.63 34.96
C GLN A 326 6.55 -3.80 36.15
N ALA A 327 7.65 -3.05 36.12
CA ALA A 327 8.59 -2.93 37.23
C ALA A 327 9.05 -1.48 37.41
N PRO A 328 9.48 -1.06 38.62
CA PRO A 328 10.01 0.28 38.83
C PRO A 328 11.20 0.57 37.91
N ALA A 329 11.17 1.72 37.24
CA ALA A 329 12.29 2.15 36.42
C ALA A 329 13.54 2.36 37.27
N ARG A 330 14.69 1.90 36.78
CA ARG A 330 15.97 2.14 37.46
C ARG A 330 16.34 3.61 37.39
N THR A 331 16.86 4.15 38.49
CA THR A 331 17.37 5.53 38.56
C THR A 331 18.61 5.75 37.69
N THR A 332 19.33 4.67 37.34
CA THR A 332 20.56 4.70 36.57
C THR A 332 20.69 3.45 35.71
N TYR A 333 20.92 3.67 34.42
CA TYR A 333 21.23 2.62 33.45
C TYR A 333 22.74 2.67 33.19
N VAL A 334 23.47 1.68 33.69
CA VAL A 334 24.91 1.50 33.48
C VAL A 334 25.13 0.74 32.18
#